data_AF-A0A455SNM3-F1
#
_entry.id   AF-A0A455SNM3-F1
#
_cell.length_a   1.000
_cell.length_b   1.000
_cell.length_c   1.000
_cell.angle_alpha   90.00
_cell.angle_beta   90.00
_cell.angle_gamma   90.00
#
_symmetry.space_group_name_H-M   'P 1'
#
loop_
_entity.id
_entity.type
_entity.pdbx_description
1 polymer ?
#
loop_
_entity_poly.entity_id
_entity_poly.type
_entity_poly.pdbx_seq_one_letter_code
_entity_poly.pdbx_strand_id
1 'polypeptide(L)'
;MPKVNRTIREGRQLHKVVASRRCRECEEEALGRCPDCNLSFCQEHFPKQHHSPCAERQMRLAQEQICYVCGIQVYPDQWSISRTSHFVDNFFCRGCGRHICDELHTQRKSEDVTIIRDGMRGHRYQYVNRYCDLCSPLHFVGGLKGLARTLVALGTVAAAVFFYFHP
;
A
#
# COMPACT_ATOMS: atom_id res chain seq x y z
N MET A 1 -0.40 -44.43 -53.56
CA MET A 1 -0.73 -43.31 -52.65
C MET A 1 -1.14 -43.84 -51.28
N PRO A 2 -0.26 -43.88 -50.29
CA PRO A 2 -0.62 -44.24 -48.91
C PRO A 2 -1.05 -42.99 -48.12
N LYS A 3 -2.20 -43.08 -47.43
CA LYS A 3 -2.71 -42.03 -46.53
C LYS A 3 -1.96 -42.09 -45.19
N VAL A 4 -1.33 -40.97 -44.84
CA VAL A 4 -0.58 -40.75 -43.60
C VAL A 4 -1.58 -40.61 -42.44
N ASN A 5 -1.62 -41.58 -41.54
CA ASN A 5 -2.29 -41.45 -40.23
C ASN A 5 -1.39 -40.64 -39.29
N ARG A 6 -1.69 -39.35 -39.11
CA ARG A 6 -1.11 -38.52 -38.05
C ARG A 6 -1.85 -38.78 -36.74
N THR A 7 -1.21 -39.52 -35.84
CA THR A 7 -1.57 -39.56 -34.42
C THR A 7 -1.25 -38.21 -33.78
N ILE A 8 -2.28 -37.41 -33.52
CA ILE A 8 -2.16 -36.18 -32.73
C ILE A 8 -1.98 -36.59 -31.26
N ARG A 9 -0.82 -36.22 -30.70
CA ARG A 9 -0.47 -36.35 -29.29
C ARG A 9 -1.53 -35.66 -28.42
N GLU A 10 -2.28 -36.41 -27.63
CA GLU A 10 -3.00 -35.87 -26.47
C GLU A 10 -1.99 -35.55 -25.36
N GLY A 11 -1.33 -34.40 -25.51
CA GLY A 11 -0.70 -33.73 -24.39
C GLY A 11 -1.78 -33.08 -23.54
N ARG A 12 -2.44 -33.85 -22.67
CA ARG A 12 -3.25 -33.28 -21.58
C ARG A 12 -2.29 -32.65 -20.56
N GLN A 13 -1.76 -31.48 -20.88
CA GLN A 13 -1.24 -30.58 -19.87
C GLN A 13 -2.43 -30.19 -19.00
N LEU A 14 -2.56 -30.87 -17.86
CA LEU A 14 -3.25 -30.35 -16.70
C LEU A 14 -2.72 -28.92 -16.50
N HIS A 15 -3.54 -27.93 -16.87
CA HIS A 15 -3.39 -26.58 -16.37
C HIS A 15 -3.45 -26.71 -14.86
N LYS A 16 -2.27 -26.84 -14.24
CA LYS A 16 -2.09 -26.72 -12.81
C LYS A 16 -2.63 -25.34 -12.51
N VAL A 17 -3.84 -25.29 -11.95
CA VAL A 17 -4.46 -24.07 -11.46
C VAL A 17 -3.44 -23.47 -10.51
N VAL A 18 -2.72 -22.47 -11.01
CA VAL A 18 -1.72 -21.75 -10.23
C VAL A 18 -2.56 -21.03 -9.20
N ALA A 19 -2.50 -21.49 -7.95
CA ALA A 19 -3.15 -20.84 -6.82
C ALA A 19 -2.82 -19.35 -6.90
N SER A 20 -3.79 -18.55 -7.35
CA SER A 20 -3.66 -17.11 -7.37
C SER A 20 -3.50 -16.71 -5.91
N ARG A 21 -2.41 -16.01 -5.60
CA ARG A 21 -2.14 -15.58 -4.24
C ARG A 21 -3.11 -14.46 -3.92
N ARG A 22 -4.22 -14.91 -3.38
CA ARG A 22 -5.25 -14.21 -2.65
C ARG A 22 -4.64 -13.14 -1.73
N CYS A 23 -5.20 -11.93 -1.74
CA CYS A 23 -4.77 -10.88 -0.83
C CYS A 23 -4.86 -11.37 0.62
N ARG A 24 -3.83 -11.11 1.44
CA ARG A 24 -3.77 -11.57 2.84
C ARG A 24 -4.86 -10.97 3.73
N GLU A 25 -5.51 -9.90 3.27
CA GLU A 25 -6.54 -9.16 4.02
C GLU A 25 -7.98 -9.60 3.70
N CYS A 26 -8.24 -10.19 2.53
CA CYS A 26 -9.59 -10.49 2.02
C CYS A 26 -9.69 -11.75 1.16
N GLU A 27 -8.59 -12.45 0.98
CA GLU A 27 -8.51 -13.71 0.25
C GLU A 27 -8.92 -13.69 -1.25
N GLU A 28 -8.97 -12.54 -1.90
CA GLU A 28 -9.38 -12.41 -3.32
C GLU A 28 -8.20 -12.10 -4.27
N GLU A 29 -8.30 -12.50 -5.54
CA GLU A 29 -7.24 -12.33 -6.55
C GLU A 29 -7.06 -10.84 -6.91
N ALA A 30 -5.82 -10.35 -6.88
CA ALA A 30 -5.51 -8.95 -7.19
C ALA A 30 -5.94 -8.59 -8.62
N LEU A 31 -6.95 -7.74 -8.74
CA LEU A 31 -7.46 -7.27 -10.03
C LEU A 31 -6.40 -6.40 -10.71
N GLY A 32 -6.01 -6.81 -11.93
CA GLY A 32 -5.09 -6.11 -12.81
C GLY A 32 -5.80 -5.27 -13.86
N ARG A 33 -5.33 -5.33 -15.10
CA ARG A 33 -6.00 -4.71 -16.27
C ARG A 33 -7.43 -5.24 -16.42
N CYS A 34 -8.33 -4.39 -16.89
CA CYS A 34 -9.72 -4.78 -17.11
C CYS A 34 -9.79 -5.97 -18.11
N PRO A 35 -10.48 -7.08 -17.77
CA PRO A 35 -10.53 -8.26 -18.63
C PRO A 35 -11.28 -8.00 -19.94
N ASP A 36 -12.19 -7.01 -19.95
CA ASP A 36 -13.00 -6.67 -21.11
C ASP A 36 -12.25 -5.79 -22.12
N CYS A 37 -11.56 -4.75 -21.65
CA CYS A 37 -10.89 -3.81 -22.54
C CYS A 37 -9.37 -4.05 -22.68
N ASN A 38 -8.73 -4.70 -21.70
CA ASN A 38 -7.27 -4.92 -21.58
C ASN A 38 -6.37 -3.66 -21.61
N LEU A 39 -6.93 -2.47 -21.85
CA LEU A 39 -6.22 -1.22 -22.12
C LEU A 39 -5.93 -0.41 -20.85
N SER A 40 -6.92 -0.34 -19.97
CA SER A 40 -6.92 0.45 -18.73
C SER A 40 -7.01 -0.48 -17.50
N PHE A 41 -6.81 0.09 -16.33
CA PHE A 41 -7.04 -0.63 -15.07
C PHE A 41 -8.54 -0.79 -14.82
N CYS A 42 -8.96 -1.91 -14.22
CA CYS A 42 -10.37 -2.12 -13.87
C CYS A 42 -10.97 -0.91 -13.14
N GLN A 43 -10.23 -0.34 -12.17
CA GLN A 43 -10.64 0.84 -11.38
C GLN A 43 -11.04 2.09 -12.18
N GLU A 44 -10.62 2.20 -13.44
CA GLU A 44 -10.94 3.32 -14.33
C GLU A 44 -12.27 3.13 -15.07
N HIS A 45 -12.83 1.91 -15.05
CA HIS A 45 -14.03 1.55 -15.79
C HIS A 45 -15.27 1.36 -14.93
N PHE A 46 -15.13 0.86 -13.70
CA PHE A 46 -16.27 0.69 -12.82
C PHE A 46 -16.01 1.25 -11.42
N PRO A 47 -17.06 1.51 -10.62
CA PRO A 47 -16.92 2.06 -9.28
C PRO A 47 -16.00 1.21 -8.39
N LYS A 48 -15.23 1.83 -7.50
CA LYS A 48 -14.26 1.17 -6.59
C LYS A 48 -14.84 -0.05 -5.85
N GLN A 49 -16.12 0.02 -5.50
CA GLN A 49 -16.89 -1.03 -4.84
C GLN A 49 -16.88 -2.37 -5.60
N HIS A 50 -16.65 -2.34 -6.92
CA HIS A 50 -16.65 -3.50 -7.79
C HIS A 50 -15.24 -4.04 -8.10
N HIS A 51 -14.17 -3.44 -7.54
CA HIS A 51 -12.81 -3.60 -8.08
C HIS A 51 -11.66 -3.81 -7.12
N SER A 52 -11.77 -3.46 -5.84
CA SER A 52 -10.76 -3.89 -4.89
C SER A 52 -11.23 -5.16 -4.17
N PRO A 53 -10.44 -6.25 -4.20
CA PRO A 53 -10.55 -7.35 -3.23
C PRO A 53 -10.77 -6.84 -1.80
N CYS A 54 -10.14 -5.70 -1.48
CA CYS A 54 -10.18 -5.05 -0.18
C CYS A 54 -11.26 -3.95 -0.08
N ALA A 55 -12.11 -3.75 -1.10
CA ALA A 55 -13.04 -2.62 -1.21
C ALA A 55 -13.93 -2.50 0.02
N GLU A 56 -14.57 -3.60 0.44
CA GLU A 56 -15.47 -3.59 1.58
C GLU A 56 -14.75 -3.25 2.89
N ARG A 57 -13.56 -3.83 3.11
CA ARG A 57 -12.75 -3.54 4.29
C ARG A 57 -12.26 -2.08 4.29
N GLN A 58 -11.84 -1.58 3.13
CA GLN A 58 -11.44 -0.19 2.95
C GLN A 58 -12.60 0.79 3.13
N MET A 59 -13.78 0.45 2.62
CA MET A 59 -15.01 1.23 2.82
C MET A 59 -15.41 1.24 4.30
N ARG A 60 -15.31 0.11 5.00
CA ARG A 60 -15.55 0.03 6.46
C ARG A 60 -14.55 0.88 7.23
N LEU A 61 -13.26 0.79 6.90
CA LEU A 61 -12.24 1.65 7.51
C LEU A 61 -12.49 3.12 7.20
N ALA A 62 -12.90 3.47 5.99
CA ALA A 62 -13.19 4.84 5.60
C ALA A 62 -14.36 5.48 6.38
N GLN A 63 -15.32 4.68 6.85
CA GLN A 63 -16.41 5.19 7.71
C GLN A 63 -15.88 5.76 9.04
N GLU A 64 -14.75 5.25 9.52
CA GLU A 64 -14.12 5.68 10.77
C GLU A 64 -12.96 6.67 10.54
N GLN A 65 -12.42 6.73 9.32
CA GLN A 65 -11.26 7.54 8.99
C GLN A 65 -11.68 8.93 8.50
N ILE A 66 -11.43 9.92 9.33
CA ILE A 66 -11.82 11.30 9.07
C ILE A 66 -10.58 12.19 9.01
N CYS A 67 -10.50 13.08 8.03
CA CYS A 67 -9.47 14.10 7.98
C CYS A 67 -9.57 14.98 9.23
N TYR A 68 -8.51 15.00 10.05
CA TYR A 68 -8.55 15.73 11.32
C TYR A 68 -8.66 17.26 11.17
N VAL A 69 -8.48 17.79 9.96
CA VAL A 69 -8.52 19.23 9.68
C VAL A 69 -9.91 19.66 9.20
N CYS A 70 -10.47 19.02 8.17
CA CYS A 70 -11.76 19.41 7.59
C CYS A 70 -12.94 18.50 7.91
N GLY A 71 -12.73 17.39 8.63
CA GLY A 71 -13.83 16.51 9.04
C GLY A 71 -14.42 15.66 7.91
N ILE A 72 -13.87 15.68 6.70
CA ILE A 72 -14.33 14.82 5.60
C ILE A 72 -13.78 13.40 5.77
N GLN A 73 -14.55 12.41 5.33
CA GLN A 73 -14.09 11.02 5.28
C GLN A 73 -12.92 10.89 4.31
N VAL A 74 -11.89 10.15 4.71
CA VAL A 74 -10.78 9.77 3.83
C VAL A 74 -10.87 8.29 3.53
N TYR A 75 -10.62 7.95 2.27
CA TYR A 75 -10.77 6.59 1.79
C TYR A 75 -9.38 6.01 1.55
N PRO A 76 -8.90 5.09 2.40
CA PRO A 76 -7.64 4.41 2.15
C PRO A 76 -7.75 3.64 0.83
N ASP A 77 -6.73 3.76 0.00
CA ASP A 77 -6.72 3.22 -1.35
C ASP A 77 -5.65 2.13 -1.48
N GLN A 78 -5.99 1.08 -2.22
CA GLN A 78 -5.06 0.03 -2.57
C GLN A 78 -5.44 -0.53 -3.91
N TRP A 79 -4.48 -0.58 -4.82
CA TRP A 79 -4.65 -1.20 -6.12
C TRP A 79 -3.39 -1.95 -6.54
N SER A 80 -3.53 -2.83 -7.52
CA SER A 80 -2.41 -3.61 -8.04
C SER A 80 -2.23 -3.31 -9.52
N ILE A 81 -1.05 -2.82 -9.91
CA ILE A 81 -0.73 -2.61 -11.33
C ILE A 81 -0.43 -3.96 -12.01
N SER A 82 0.08 -4.92 -11.25
CA SER A 82 0.32 -6.29 -11.72
C SER A 82 0.23 -7.28 -10.57
N ARG A 83 0.31 -8.58 -10.89
CA ARG A 83 0.35 -9.67 -9.89
C ARG A 83 1.48 -9.55 -8.85
N THR A 84 2.51 -8.77 -9.15
CA THR A 84 3.68 -8.57 -8.28
C THR A 84 3.90 -7.12 -7.90
N SER A 85 3.03 -6.19 -8.28
CA SER A 85 3.19 -4.77 -7.99
C SER A 85 1.90 -4.18 -7.42
N HIS A 86 1.98 -3.75 -6.17
CA HIS A 86 0.88 -3.23 -5.38
C HIS A 86 1.15 -1.80 -4.95
N PHE A 87 0.11 -0.98 -4.91
CA PHE A 87 0.13 0.41 -4.47
C PHE A 87 -0.77 0.53 -3.26
N VAL A 88 -0.31 1.24 -2.23
CA VAL A 88 -1.01 1.38 -0.96
C VAL A 88 -0.95 2.84 -0.53
N ASP A 89 -2.12 3.42 -0.28
CA ASP A 89 -2.25 4.76 0.28
C ASP A 89 -3.23 4.73 1.45
N ASN A 90 -2.72 4.93 2.65
CA ASN A 90 -3.53 4.83 3.86
C ASN A 90 -4.14 6.19 4.28
N PHE A 91 -3.91 7.27 3.54
CA PHE A 91 -4.46 8.60 3.83
C PHE A 91 -4.19 9.10 5.26
N PHE A 92 -3.03 8.77 5.84
CA PHE A 92 -2.58 9.31 7.11
C PHE A 92 -1.22 10.03 6.99
N CYS A 93 -1.03 11.03 7.83
CA CYS A 93 0.23 11.74 7.96
C CYS A 93 1.28 10.82 8.63
N ARG A 94 2.37 10.47 7.92
CA ARG A 94 3.47 9.66 8.47
C ARG A 94 4.10 10.31 9.71
N GLY A 95 4.05 11.64 9.79
CA GLY A 95 4.62 12.43 10.87
C GLY A 95 3.85 12.42 12.19
N CYS A 96 2.52 12.53 12.16
CA CYS A 96 1.69 12.58 13.37
C CYS A 96 0.74 11.38 13.52
N GLY A 97 0.54 10.59 12.46
CA GLY A 97 -0.37 9.44 12.41
C GLY A 97 -1.84 9.78 12.26
N ARG A 98 -2.21 11.06 12.08
CA ARG A 98 -3.61 11.46 11.87
C ARG A 98 -3.99 11.37 10.40
N HIS A 99 -5.25 11.05 10.14
CA HIS A 99 -5.81 10.98 8.79
C HIS A 99 -5.89 12.36 8.13
N ILE A 100 -5.48 12.47 6.88
CA ILE A 100 -5.46 13.71 6.08
C ILE A 100 -5.94 13.46 4.66
N CYS A 101 -6.77 14.36 4.13
CA CYS A 101 -7.20 14.30 2.74
C CYS A 101 -6.07 14.74 1.79
N ASP A 102 -6.09 14.20 0.57
CA ASP A 102 -5.09 14.52 -0.46
C ASP A 102 -5.23 15.97 -0.93
N GLU A 103 -6.46 16.37 -1.28
CA GLU A 103 -6.74 17.60 -2.03
C GLU A 103 -6.39 18.90 -1.30
N LEU A 104 -6.44 18.91 0.04
CA LEU A 104 -6.34 20.14 0.84
C LEU A 104 -5.29 20.09 1.95
N HIS A 105 -5.07 18.92 2.59
CA HIS A 105 -4.31 18.83 3.83
C HIS A 105 -3.07 17.96 3.75
N THR A 106 -2.71 17.52 2.54
CA THR A 106 -1.42 16.90 2.24
C THR A 106 -0.48 17.97 1.68
N GLN A 107 0.47 18.43 2.50
CA GLN A 107 1.47 19.43 2.08
C GLN A 107 2.66 18.78 1.37
N ARG A 108 2.99 17.54 1.73
CA ARG A 108 4.06 16.78 1.09
C ARG A 108 3.66 15.33 0.92
N LYS A 109 3.98 14.80 -0.26
CA LYS A 109 3.79 13.41 -0.65
C LYS A 109 5.14 12.82 -1.02
N SER A 110 5.42 11.61 -0.56
CA SER A 110 6.57 10.82 -1.01
C SER A 110 6.17 9.37 -1.17
N GLU A 111 6.92 8.65 -1.98
CA GLU A 111 6.66 7.24 -2.25
C GLU A 111 7.81 6.41 -1.69
N ASP A 112 7.45 5.27 -1.09
CA ASP A 112 8.41 4.30 -0.55
C ASP A 112 8.12 2.93 -1.17
N VAL A 113 9.16 2.22 -1.56
CA VAL A 113 9.01 0.96 -2.28
C VAL A 113 9.63 -0.17 -1.47
N THR A 114 8.77 -1.05 -0.97
CA THR A 114 9.16 -2.24 -0.22
C THR A 114 9.07 -3.47 -1.12
N ILE A 115 10.15 -4.21 -1.25
CA ILE A 115 10.15 -5.48 -1.99
C ILE A 115 10.13 -6.64 -0.99
N ILE A 116 9.01 -7.36 -0.94
CA ILE A 116 8.85 -8.57 -0.14
C ILE A 116 9.07 -9.77 -1.05
N ARG A 117 10.05 -10.62 -0.72
CA ARG A 117 10.29 -11.87 -1.45
C ARG A 117 9.57 -13.02 -0.77
N ASP A 118 8.87 -13.83 -1.56
CA ASP A 118 8.27 -15.06 -1.11
C ASP A 118 8.66 -16.18 -2.09
N GLY A 119 9.61 -17.01 -1.65
CA GLY A 119 10.28 -18.00 -2.49
C GLY A 119 11.03 -17.34 -3.65
N MET A 120 10.73 -17.77 -4.88
CA MET A 120 11.39 -17.27 -6.11
C MET A 120 10.73 -16.02 -6.72
N ARG A 121 9.66 -15.46 -6.12
CA ARG A 121 8.97 -14.28 -6.65
C ARG A 121 9.06 -13.10 -5.68
N GLY A 122 9.43 -11.94 -6.21
CA GLY A 122 9.42 -10.67 -5.49
C GLY A 122 8.11 -9.93 -5.73
N HIS A 123 7.48 -9.49 -4.64
CA HIS A 123 6.34 -8.58 -4.64
C HIS A 123 6.81 -7.18 -4.28
N ARG A 124 6.51 -6.21 -5.13
CA ARG A 124 6.79 -4.79 -4.95
C ARG A 124 5.55 -4.11 -4.37
N TYR A 125 5.71 -3.46 -3.23
CA TYR A 125 4.68 -2.64 -2.59
C TYR A 125 5.15 -1.18 -2.60
N GLN A 126 4.36 -0.32 -3.22
CA GLN A 126 4.61 1.12 -3.30
C GLN A 126 3.66 1.82 -2.34
N TYR A 127 4.21 2.36 -1.26
CA TYR A 127 3.49 3.05 -0.22
C TYR A 127 3.54 4.55 -0.45
N VAL A 128 2.37 5.18 -0.46
CA VAL A 128 2.25 6.63 -0.44
C VAL A 128 2.37 7.11 1.00
N ASN A 129 3.37 7.96 1.24
CA ASN A 129 3.59 8.64 2.50
C ASN A 129 3.14 10.09 2.38
N ARG A 130 2.31 10.53 3.32
CA ARG A 130 1.76 11.88 3.35
C ARG A 130 2.27 12.62 4.58
N TYR A 131 2.46 13.93 4.46
CA TYR A 131 2.75 14.80 5.59
C TYR A 131 1.79 15.98 5.56
N CYS A 132 1.13 16.22 6.69
CA CYS A 132 0.33 17.43 6.90
C CYS A 132 1.24 18.65 6.99
N ASP A 133 0.66 19.84 6.89
CA ASP A 133 1.38 21.11 6.93
C ASP A 133 2.34 21.21 8.14
N LEU A 134 1.84 20.86 9.33
CA LEU A 134 2.64 20.84 10.56
C LEU A 134 3.83 19.85 10.53
N CYS A 135 3.69 18.72 9.84
CA CYS A 135 4.74 17.68 9.81
C CYS A 135 5.67 17.78 8.60
N SER A 136 5.28 18.53 7.55
CA SER A 136 6.03 18.63 6.30
C SER A 136 7.44 19.23 6.48
N PRO A 137 7.62 20.33 7.25
CA PRO A 137 8.96 20.87 7.53
C PRO A 137 9.87 19.84 8.20
N LEU A 138 9.32 18.98 9.05
CA LEU A 138 10.04 17.98 9.84
C LEU A 138 10.08 16.59 9.18
N HIS A 139 9.73 16.46 7.90
CA HIS A 139 9.62 15.16 7.23
C HIS A 139 10.90 14.33 7.30
N PHE A 140 12.07 14.98 7.29
CA PHE A 140 13.39 14.34 7.31
C PHE A 140 13.70 13.59 8.61
N VAL A 141 13.12 14.02 9.74
CA VAL A 141 13.21 13.28 11.02
C VAL A 141 12.00 12.35 11.24
N GLY A 142 11.04 12.30 10.32
CA GLY A 142 9.80 11.54 10.48
C GLY A 142 8.67 12.33 11.13
N GLY A 143 8.63 13.65 10.96
CA GLY A 143 7.60 14.54 11.48
C GLY A 143 7.62 14.66 13.01
N LEU A 144 6.46 14.99 13.61
CA LEU A 144 6.34 15.19 15.05
C LEU A 144 6.73 13.96 15.88
N LYS A 145 6.31 12.75 15.47
CA LYS A 145 6.70 11.51 16.14
C LYS A 145 8.21 11.29 16.11
N GLY A 146 8.81 11.60 14.96
CA GLY A 146 10.25 11.57 14.77
C GLY A 146 10.99 12.53 15.70
N LEU A 147 10.60 13.80 15.68
CA LEU A 147 11.18 14.85 16.51
C LEU A 147 11.07 14.52 18.01
N ALA A 148 9.91 14.03 18.47
CA ALA A 148 9.73 13.62 19.85
C ALA A 148 10.72 12.50 20.26
N ARG A 149 10.92 11.49 19.39
CA ARG A 149 11.90 10.42 19.64
C ARG A 149 13.33 10.95 19.69
N THR A 150 13.69 11.88 18.81
CA THR A 150 15.02 12.50 18.80
C THR A 150 15.26 13.30 20.08
N LEU A 151 14.30 14.11 20.52
CA LEU A 151 14.41 14.88 21.77
C LEU A 151 14.55 13.97 22.99
N VAL A 152 13.76 12.90 23.07
CA VAL A 152 13.86 11.92 24.17
C VAL A 152 15.24 11.27 24.16
N ALA A 153 15.72 10.80 23.00
CA ALA A 153 17.04 10.18 22.91
C ALA A 153 18.17 11.13 23.34
N LEU A 154 18.16 12.38 22.87
CA LEU A 154 19.15 13.38 23.28
C LEU A 154 19.07 13.71 24.77
N GLY A 155 17.85 13.85 25.31
CA GLY A 155 17.63 14.08 26.73
C GLY A 155 18.13 12.92 27.60
N THR A 156 17.88 11.67 27.18
CA THR A 156 18.37 10.49 27.88
C THR A 156 19.90 10.43 27.88
N VAL A 157 20.55 10.72 26.75
CA VAL A 157 22.03 10.76 26.67
C VAL A 157 22.59 11.87 27.57
N ALA A 158 22.02 13.08 27.51
CA ALA A 158 22.48 14.20 28.34
C ALA A 158 22.32 13.90 29.84
N ALA A 159 21.18 13.32 30.24
CA ALA A 159 20.94 12.92 31.63
C ALA A 159 21.94 11.84 32.08
N ALA A 160 22.18 10.83 31.25
CA ALA A 160 23.15 9.78 31.57
C ALA A 160 24.57 10.34 31.78
N VAL A 161 25.01 11.26 30.92
CA VAL A 161 26.31 11.95 31.07
C VAL A 161 26.34 12.78 32.35
N PHE A 162 25.27 13.54 32.63
CA PHE A 162 25.19 14.37 33.83
C PHE A 162 25.32 13.53 35.11
N PHE A 163 24.53 12.46 35.24
CA PHE A 163 24.61 11.57 36.41
C PHE A 163 25.92 10.78 36.50
N TYR A 164 26.60 10.53 35.37
CA TYR A 164 27.91 9.88 35.38
C TYR A 164 29.00 10.80 35.97
N PHE A 165 28.95 12.10 35.67
CA PHE A 165 29.92 13.08 36.16
C PHE A 165 29.52 13.78 37.48
N HIS A 166 28.25 13.69 37.86
CA HIS A 166 27.69 14.22 39.11
C HIS A 166 26.88 13.13 39.85
N PRO A 167 27.55 12.15 40.46
CA PRO A 167 26.92 11.10 41.24
C PRO A 167 26.25 11.63 42.52
#